data_AF-A0AAD2JG37-F1
#
_entry.id   AF-A0AAD2JG37-F1
#
_cell.length_a   1.000
_cell.length_b   1.000
_cell.length_c   1.000
_cell.angle_alpha   90.00
_cell.angle_beta   90.00
_cell.angle_gamma   90.00
#
_symmetry.space_group_name_H-M   'P 1'
#
loop_
_entity.id
_entity.type
_entity.pdbx_description
1 polymer ?
#
loop_
_entity_poly.entity_id
_entity_poly.type
_entity_poly.pdbx_seq_one_letter_code
_entity_poly.pdbx_strand_id
1 'polypeptide(L)'
;MTSRSDFDRVRAVASALSLDESDFSGDAAVAKIAAFKREVVALGASSEHWAIEWLSDEHYKAAVLYGAAKVNWDHELAGQGTSADRRMRLTIVSRFNEWVEEIQDRLNDYERSARTAADVADWRDELARFRTDPVRNR
;
A
#
# COMPACT_ATOMS: atom_id res chain seq x y z
N MET A 1 21.47 -0.84 -13.37
CA MET A 1 20.37 -1.52 -14.08
C MET A 1 19.67 -2.40 -13.06
N THR A 2 18.44 -2.04 -12.66
CA THR A 2 17.66 -2.86 -11.70
C THR A 2 17.17 -4.10 -12.43
N SER A 3 17.56 -5.26 -11.96
CA SER A 3 17.24 -6.53 -12.62
C SER A 3 15.77 -6.88 -12.42
N ARG A 4 15.20 -7.70 -13.31
CA ARG A 4 13.86 -8.29 -13.13
C ARG A 4 13.70 -8.98 -11.77
N SER A 5 14.79 -9.54 -11.25
CA SER A 5 14.83 -10.20 -9.94
C SER A 5 14.66 -9.26 -8.74
N ASP A 6 14.81 -7.95 -8.92
CA ASP A 6 14.68 -6.98 -7.83
C ASP A 6 13.21 -6.62 -7.56
N PHE A 7 12.39 -6.48 -8.61
CA PHE A 7 10.95 -6.27 -8.47
C PHE A 7 10.21 -7.56 -8.06
N ASP A 8 10.78 -8.74 -8.31
CA ASP A 8 10.22 -10.00 -7.83
C ASP A 8 10.10 -10.04 -6.29
N ARG A 9 11.09 -9.49 -5.56
CA ARG A 9 11.02 -9.40 -4.09
C ARG A 9 9.92 -8.45 -3.63
N VAL A 10 9.82 -7.28 -4.26
CA VAL A 10 8.74 -6.30 -3.99
C VAL A 10 7.37 -6.93 -4.23
N ARG A 11 7.20 -7.64 -5.36
CA ARG A 11 5.97 -8.37 -5.68
C ARG A 11 5.66 -9.45 -4.64
N ALA A 12 6.65 -10.23 -4.23
CA ALA A 12 6.47 -11.31 -3.26
C ALA A 12 6.00 -10.80 -1.89
N VAL A 13 6.53 -9.66 -1.43
CA VAL A 13 6.07 -9.06 -0.17
C VAL A 13 4.73 -8.34 -0.32
N ALA A 14 4.45 -7.74 -1.49
CA ALA A 14 3.17 -7.11 -1.77
C ALA A 14 2.03 -8.13 -1.85
N SER A 15 2.22 -9.28 -2.52
CA SER A 15 1.19 -10.32 -2.63
C SER A 15 0.90 -11.06 -1.33
N ALA A 16 1.81 -10.97 -0.34
CA ALA A 16 1.60 -11.52 1.00
C ALA A 16 0.85 -10.56 1.93
N LEU A 17 0.57 -9.34 1.48
CA LEU A 17 -0.28 -8.39 2.19
C LEU A 17 -1.74 -8.79 2.01
N SER A 18 -2.44 -8.78 3.12
CA SER A 18 -3.89 -8.81 3.21
C SER A 18 -4.22 -8.15 4.53
N LEU A 19 -5.45 -7.67 4.65
CA LEU A 19 -5.97 -7.18 5.90
C LEU A 19 -7.28 -7.90 6.22
N ASP A 20 -7.32 -8.49 7.40
CA ASP A 20 -8.48 -9.13 8.02
C ASP A 20 -8.70 -8.54 9.42
N GLU A 21 -9.90 -8.72 9.99
CA GLU A 21 -10.20 -8.15 11.32
C GLU A 21 -9.25 -8.64 12.43
N SER A 22 -8.73 -9.86 12.32
CA SER A 22 -7.76 -10.41 13.28
C SER A 22 -6.42 -9.66 13.30
N ASP A 23 -6.06 -8.99 12.20
CA ASP A 23 -4.77 -8.32 12.03
C ASP A 23 -4.63 -7.04 12.88
N PHE A 24 -5.73 -6.56 13.47
CA PHE A 24 -5.70 -5.40 14.36
C PHE A 24 -5.33 -5.73 15.81
N SER A 25 -5.26 -7.02 16.15
CA SER A 25 -4.94 -7.49 17.51
C SER A 25 -3.44 -7.60 17.81
N GLY A 26 -2.57 -7.37 16.83
CA GLY A 26 -1.11 -7.43 16.99
C GLY A 26 -0.35 -6.72 15.87
N ASP A 27 0.97 -6.94 15.82
CA ASP A 27 1.88 -6.16 14.96
C ASP A 27 2.18 -6.81 13.59
N ALA A 28 1.56 -7.94 13.28
CA ALA A 28 1.87 -8.72 12.07
C ALA A 28 1.65 -7.92 10.77
N ALA A 29 0.52 -7.21 10.66
CA ALA A 29 0.24 -6.36 9.50
C ALA A 29 1.24 -5.20 9.38
N VAL A 30 1.58 -4.54 10.49
CA VAL A 30 2.61 -3.49 10.52
C VAL A 30 3.96 -4.04 10.04
N ALA A 31 4.34 -5.24 10.50
CA ALA A 31 5.58 -5.88 10.10
C ALA A 31 5.63 -6.20 8.60
N LYS A 32 4.51 -6.64 8.01
CA LYS A 32 4.39 -6.87 6.56
C LYS A 32 4.46 -5.56 5.77
N ILE A 33 3.75 -4.51 6.18
CA ILE A 33 3.82 -3.18 5.54
C ILE A 33 5.25 -2.63 5.60
N ALA A 34 5.92 -2.77 6.74
CA ALA A 34 7.32 -2.39 6.89
C ALA A 34 8.27 -3.25 6.02
N ALA A 35 7.96 -4.54 5.81
CA ALA A 35 8.71 -5.40 4.91
C ALA A 35 8.63 -4.91 3.46
N PHE A 36 7.43 -4.51 3.01
CA PHE A 36 7.26 -3.88 1.70
C PHE A 36 8.17 -2.65 1.56
N LYS A 37 8.19 -1.73 2.54
CA LYS A 37 9.10 -0.57 2.48
C LYS A 37 10.58 -0.95 2.40
N ARG A 38 11.01 -1.99 3.13
CA ARG A 38 12.41 -2.45 3.10
C ARG A 38 12.80 -2.94 1.71
N GLU A 39 11.96 -3.73 1.05
CA GLU A 39 12.22 -4.19 -0.32
C GLU A 39 12.25 -3.03 -1.31
N VAL A 40 11.34 -2.05 -1.18
CA VAL A 40 11.35 -0.83 -2.00
C VAL A 40 12.67 -0.05 -1.82
N VAL A 41 13.16 0.10 -0.61
CA VAL A 41 14.46 0.74 -0.33
C VAL A 41 15.62 -0.09 -0.87
N ALA A 42 15.52 -1.42 -0.84
CA ALA A 42 16.54 -2.35 -1.32
C ALA A 42 16.69 -2.37 -2.85
N LEU A 43 15.73 -1.84 -3.61
CA LEU A 43 15.90 -1.58 -5.05
C LEU A 43 17.12 -0.67 -5.33
N GLY A 44 17.55 0.11 -4.32
CA GLY A 44 18.76 0.92 -4.34
C GLY A 44 18.64 2.17 -5.20
N ALA A 45 19.63 3.08 -5.15
CA ALA A 45 19.66 4.32 -5.94
C ALA A 45 19.96 4.07 -7.44
N SER A 46 19.20 3.18 -8.07
CA SER A 46 19.34 2.83 -9.47
C SER A 46 18.91 3.98 -10.39
N SER A 47 19.05 3.75 -11.70
CA SER A 47 18.58 4.66 -12.76
C SER A 47 17.06 4.89 -12.77
N GLU A 48 16.28 4.17 -11.95
CA GLU A 48 14.81 4.21 -11.95
C GLU A 48 14.26 4.85 -10.67
N HIS A 49 14.77 6.02 -10.31
CA HIS A 49 14.33 6.77 -9.13
C HIS A 49 12.80 7.00 -9.07
N TRP A 50 12.14 7.19 -10.22
CA TRP A 50 10.69 7.33 -10.32
C TRP A 50 9.93 6.10 -9.80
N ALA A 51 10.46 4.89 -9.97
CA ALA A 51 9.82 3.67 -9.49
C ALA A 51 9.90 3.57 -7.96
N ILE A 52 11.02 3.97 -7.37
CA ILE A 52 11.22 3.99 -5.92
C ILE A 52 10.31 5.04 -5.27
N GLU A 53 10.19 6.21 -5.89
CA GLU A 53 9.27 7.26 -5.45
C GLU A 53 7.82 6.76 -5.52
N TRP A 54 7.39 6.21 -6.66
CA TRP A 54 6.07 5.63 -6.82
C TRP A 54 5.77 4.55 -5.77
N LEU A 55 6.64 3.55 -5.60
CA LEU A 55 6.42 2.49 -4.61
C LEU A 55 6.48 2.99 -3.16
N SER A 56 7.22 4.06 -2.90
CA SER A 56 7.21 4.74 -1.60
C SER A 56 5.88 5.45 -1.34
N ASP A 57 5.26 6.00 -2.39
CA ASP A 57 3.93 6.59 -2.34
C ASP A 57 2.86 5.50 -2.12
N GLU A 58 3.00 4.34 -2.75
CA GLU A 58 2.14 3.17 -2.50
C GLU A 58 2.26 2.65 -1.05
N HIS A 59 3.48 2.55 -0.50
CA HIS A 59 3.68 2.22 0.91
C HIS A 59 2.95 3.20 1.84
N TYR A 60 2.99 4.50 1.52
CA TYR A 60 2.27 5.51 2.29
C TYR A 60 0.76 5.26 2.28
N LYS A 61 0.17 4.96 1.11
CA LYS A 61 -1.24 4.60 0.97
C LYS A 61 -1.60 3.40 1.85
N ALA A 62 -0.80 2.33 1.81
CA ALA A 62 -0.99 1.16 2.66
C ALA A 62 -0.97 1.50 4.16
N ALA A 63 0.01 2.29 4.60
CA ALA A 63 0.14 2.69 6.00
C ALA A 63 -1.05 3.56 6.48
N VAL A 64 -1.55 4.47 5.64
CA VAL A 64 -2.72 5.30 5.95
C VAL A 64 -3.98 4.46 6.06
N LEU A 65 -4.22 3.55 5.12
CA LEU A 65 -5.38 2.65 5.16
C LEU A 65 -5.34 1.77 6.41
N TYR A 66 -4.20 1.12 6.70
CA TYR A 66 -4.05 0.32 7.92
C TYR A 66 -4.27 1.16 9.18
N GLY A 67 -3.62 2.33 9.29
CA GLY A 67 -3.73 3.20 10.46
C GLY A 67 -5.17 3.66 10.71
N ALA A 68 -5.90 4.03 9.64
CA ALA A 68 -7.30 4.42 9.75
C ALA A 68 -8.18 3.26 10.21
N ALA A 69 -7.99 2.04 9.68
CA ALA A 69 -8.72 0.86 10.13
C ALA A 69 -8.42 0.50 11.59
N LYS A 70 -7.16 0.62 12.02
CA LYS A 70 -6.72 0.37 13.40
C LYS A 70 -7.33 1.36 14.39
N VAL A 71 -7.44 2.64 14.04
CA VAL A 71 -8.11 3.63 14.90
C VAL A 71 -9.59 3.28 15.13
N ASN A 72 -10.31 2.88 14.08
CA ASN A 72 -11.71 2.44 14.22
C ASN A 72 -11.81 1.20 15.12
N TRP A 73 -10.91 0.22 14.94
CA TRP A 73 -10.81 -0.95 15.80
C TRP A 73 -10.56 -0.60 17.27
N ASP A 74 -9.64 0.33 17.54
CA ASP A 74 -9.30 0.74 18.91
C ASP A 74 -10.46 1.46 19.61
N HIS A 75 -11.22 2.28 18.89
CA HIS A 75 -12.45 2.87 19.41
C HIS A 75 -13.47 1.78 19.80
N GLU A 76 -13.66 0.76 18.96
CA GLU A 76 -14.56 -0.35 19.24
C GLU A 76 -14.12 -1.14 20.49
N LEU A 77 -12.84 -1.45 20.63
CA LEU A 77 -12.30 -2.12 21.82
C LEU A 77 -12.45 -1.27 23.10
N ALA A 78 -12.32 0.05 22.98
CA ALA A 78 -12.50 0.97 24.11
C ALA A 78 -13.98 1.19 24.49
N GLY A 79 -14.93 0.56 23.80
CA GLY A 79 -16.37 0.78 24.00
C GLY A 79 -16.87 2.15 23.50
N GLN A 80 -16.06 2.84 22.70
CA GLN A 80 -16.35 4.13 22.08
C GLN A 80 -16.81 3.99 20.61
N GLY A 81 -16.63 2.80 20.03
CA GLY A 81 -16.98 2.51 18.66
C GLY A 81 -18.48 2.40 18.45
N THR A 82 -18.92 2.90 17.31
CA THR A 82 -20.30 2.85 16.83
C THR A 82 -20.43 1.87 15.68
N SER A 83 -21.67 1.60 15.25
CA SER A 83 -21.92 0.86 14.01
C SER A 83 -21.39 1.58 12.75
N ALA A 84 -21.11 2.89 12.84
CA ALA A 84 -20.46 3.63 11.77
C ALA A 84 -18.95 3.31 11.72
N ASP A 85 -18.27 3.24 12.86
CA ASP A 85 -16.83 2.90 12.94
C ASP A 85 -16.58 1.49 12.37
N ARG A 86 -17.42 0.51 12.72
CA ARG A 86 -17.31 -0.85 12.16
C ARG A 86 -17.49 -0.86 10.65
N ARG A 87 -18.49 -0.15 10.12
CA ARG A 87 -18.73 -0.06 8.67
C ARG A 87 -17.59 0.65 7.95
N MET A 88 -17.03 1.69 8.56
CA MET A 88 -15.88 2.41 8.04
C MET A 88 -14.66 1.49 8.00
N ARG A 89 -14.37 0.77 9.09
CA ARG A 89 -13.28 -0.22 9.14
C ARG A 89 -13.40 -1.25 8.03
N LEU A 90 -14.56 -1.88 7.86
CA LEU A 90 -14.79 -2.87 6.80
C LEU A 90 -14.58 -2.28 5.40
N THR A 91 -15.02 -1.04 5.18
CA THR A 91 -14.76 -0.32 3.92
C THR A 91 -13.26 -0.10 3.69
N ILE A 92 -12.53 0.30 4.74
CA ILE A 92 -11.07 0.52 4.64
C ILE A 92 -10.33 -0.80 4.40
N VAL A 93 -10.74 -1.89 5.05
CA VAL A 93 -10.19 -3.24 4.80
C VAL A 93 -10.39 -3.64 3.34
N SER A 94 -11.60 -3.46 2.78
CA SER A 94 -11.85 -3.69 1.35
C SER A 94 -10.90 -2.88 0.47
N ARG A 95 -10.77 -1.57 0.74
CA ARG A 95 -9.86 -0.68 -0.01
C ARG A 95 -8.40 -1.09 0.10
N PHE A 96 -7.96 -1.62 1.25
CA PHE A 96 -6.60 -2.12 1.41
C PHE A 96 -6.37 -3.35 0.54
N ASN A 97 -7.30 -4.30 0.53
CA ASN A 97 -7.18 -5.52 -0.27
C ASN A 97 -7.31 -5.22 -1.77
N GLU A 98 -8.19 -4.30 -2.17
CA GLU A 98 -8.24 -3.76 -3.54
C GLU A 98 -6.89 -3.13 -3.95
N TRP A 99 -6.27 -2.35 -3.07
CA TRP A 99 -4.94 -1.79 -3.31
C TRP A 99 -3.86 -2.87 -3.50
N VAL A 100 -3.91 -3.98 -2.75
CA VAL A 100 -2.97 -5.11 -2.92
C VAL A 100 -3.09 -5.73 -4.32
N GLU A 101 -4.29 -5.80 -4.88
CA GLU A 101 -4.52 -6.26 -6.26
C GLU A 101 -3.99 -5.22 -7.26
N GLU A 102 -4.37 -3.95 -7.10
CA GLU A 102 -3.96 -2.84 -7.97
C GLU A 102 -2.44 -2.72 -8.08
N ILE A 103 -1.70 -2.80 -6.97
CA ILE A 103 -0.24 -2.66 -7.01
C ILE A 103 0.44 -3.82 -7.73
N GLN A 104 -0.13 -5.04 -7.66
CA GLN A 104 0.40 -6.20 -8.40
C GLN A 104 0.22 -6.02 -9.90
N ASP A 105 -0.93 -5.53 -10.34
CA ASP A 105 -1.19 -5.23 -11.75
C ASP A 105 -0.27 -4.12 -12.26
N ARG A 106 -0.12 -3.03 -11.49
CA ARG A 106 0.80 -1.92 -11.85
C ARG A 106 2.26 -2.36 -11.91
N LEU A 107 2.70 -3.22 -10.99
CA LEU A 107 4.05 -3.80 -11.03
C LEU A 107 4.26 -4.62 -12.31
N ASN A 108 3.25 -5.40 -12.72
CA ASN A 108 3.31 -6.16 -13.97
C ASN A 108 3.33 -5.26 -15.21
N ASP A 109 2.51 -4.21 -15.23
CA ASP A 109 2.46 -3.24 -16.32
C ASP A 109 3.79 -2.47 -16.42
N TYR A 110 4.34 -2.03 -15.28
CA TYR A 110 5.63 -1.35 -15.24
C TYR A 110 6.76 -2.23 -15.76
N GLU A 111 6.82 -3.51 -15.37
CA GLU A 111 7.86 -4.41 -15.88
C GLU A 111 7.74 -4.72 -17.37
N ARG A 112 6.55 -4.57 -17.95
CA ARG A 112 6.29 -4.77 -19.39
C ARG A 112 6.45 -3.49 -20.22
N SER A 113 6.57 -2.34 -19.57
CA SER A 113 6.66 -1.03 -20.22
C SER A 113 8.11 -0.65 -20.56
N ALA A 114 8.31 0.60 -20.98
CA ALA A 114 9.64 1.17 -21.18
C ALA A 114 10.37 1.49 -19.86
N ARG A 115 9.69 1.33 -18.70
CA ARG A 115 10.21 1.57 -17.35
C ARG A 115 10.76 2.99 -17.18
N THR A 116 9.99 3.97 -17.62
CA THR A 116 10.30 5.40 -17.57
C THR A 116 9.43 6.12 -16.54
N ALA A 117 9.77 7.37 -16.23
CA ALA A 117 8.96 8.21 -15.36
C ALA A 117 7.53 8.42 -15.89
N ALA A 118 7.35 8.43 -17.22
CA ALA A 118 6.03 8.57 -17.82
C ALA A 118 5.13 7.35 -17.55
N ASP A 119 5.71 6.15 -17.45
CA ASP A 119 4.96 4.92 -17.21
C ASP A 119 4.30 4.85 -15.83
N VAL A 120 4.76 5.66 -14.87
CA VAL A 120 4.21 5.74 -13.50
C VAL A 120 3.48 7.05 -13.20
N ALA A 121 3.45 7.99 -14.15
CA ALA A 121 3.01 9.37 -13.89
C ALA A 121 1.55 9.44 -13.40
N ASP A 122 0.63 8.78 -14.11
CA ASP A 122 -0.79 8.79 -13.76
C ASP A 122 -1.05 8.15 -12.39
N TRP A 123 -0.35 7.07 -12.07
CA TRP A 123 -0.44 6.40 -10.77
C TRP A 123 0.06 7.30 -9.64
N ARG A 124 1.13 8.05 -9.89
CA ARG A 124 1.65 9.01 -8.90
C ARG A 124 0.71 10.19 -8.71
N ASP A 125 0.06 10.67 -9.76
CA ASP A 125 -0.96 11.71 -9.66
C ASP A 125 -2.19 11.24 -8.85
N GLU A 126 -2.60 9.98 -9.00
CA GLU A 126 -3.62 9.37 -8.15
C GLU A 126 -3.18 9.32 -6.68
N LEU A 127 -1.96 8.87 -6.41
CA LEU A 127 -1.42 8.81 -5.04
C LEU A 127 -1.25 10.21 -4.42
N ALA A 128 -0.97 11.23 -5.22
CA ALA A 128 -0.93 12.62 -4.77
C ALA A 128 -2.32 13.13 -4.36
N ARG A 129 -3.37 12.75 -5.12
CA ARG A 129 -4.77 13.03 -4.74
C ARG A 129 -5.15 12.28 -3.46
N PHE A 130 -4.78 11.01 -3.35
CA PHE A 130 -4.95 10.23 -2.12
C PHE A 130 -4.30 10.90 -0.92
N ARG A 131 -3.05 11.35 -1.03
CA ARG A 131 -2.35 12.08 0.05
C ARG A 131 -3.08 13.33 0.52
N THR A 132 -3.76 14.02 -0.39
CA THR A 132 -4.49 15.24 -0.09
C THR A 132 -5.82 14.95 0.61
N ASP A 133 -6.54 13.92 0.16
CA ASP A 133 -7.80 13.49 0.75
C ASP A 133 -7.94 11.96 0.65
N PRO A 134 -7.45 11.21 1.66
CA PRO A 134 -7.48 9.74 1.68
C PRO A 134 -8.89 9.16 1.78
N VAL A 135 -9.85 9.97 2.21
CA VAL A 135 -11.25 9.55 2.40
C VAL A 135 -11.95 9.47 1.05
N ARG A 136 -11.77 10.48 0.20
CA ARG A 136 -12.47 10.59 -1.09
C ARG A 136 -11.72 9.98 -2.27
N ASN A 137 -10.39 9.94 -2.20
CA ASN A 137 -9.57 9.40 -3.28
C ASN A 137 -9.11 8.00 -2.93
N ARG A 138 -9.14 7.11 -3.93
CA ARG A 138 -8.69 5.73 -3.78
C ARG A 138 -7.22 5.63 -4.10
#